data_AF-A0A7W0XXS7-F1
#
_entry.id   AF-A0A7W0XXS7-F1
#
_cell.length_a   1.000
_cell.length_b   1.000
_cell.length_c   1.000
_cell.angle_alpha   90.00
_cell.angle_beta   90.00
_cell.angle_gamma   90.00
#
_symmetry.space_group_name_H-M   'P 1'
#
loop_
_entity.id
_entity.type
_entity.pdbx_description
1 polymer ?
#
loop_
_entity_poly.entity_id
_entity_poly.type
_entity_poly.pdbx_seq_one_letter_code
_entity_poly.pdbx_strand_id
1 'polypeptide(L)'
;HLGGPLWMSVIAGCVTAAMTLLWRSRTPLILMLIAVAGSLTMTSVGKLVVGRIRPPLSDAVPPFELSPSFPSGHTLNSTVIAGVVAYLILRRLESTVARVATVACAVGWAGAMGLSRVFLGHHWLTDVAVGWTLGLAWVAVIVTAHRLFLTVRRSHQASAVAALRT
;
A
#
# COMPACT_ATOMS: atom_id res chain seq x y z
N HIS A 1 18.90 5.87 -6.65
CA HIS A 1 18.22 4.60 -6.31
C HIS A 1 16.75 4.65 -6.72
N LEU A 2 16.30 3.69 -7.54
CA LEU A 2 14.90 3.58 -8.01
C LEU A 2 13.87 3.38 -6.88
N GLY A 3 14.32 2.99 -5.68
CA GLY A 3 13.49 2.86 -4.48
C GLY A 3 13.39 4.11 -3.59
N GLY A 4 13.86 5.27 -4.07
CA GLY A 4 13.71 6.52 -3.33
C GLY A 4 12.24 6.99 -3.23
N PRO A 5 11.87 7.79 -2.23
CA PRO A 5 10.48 8.24 -2.00
C PRO A 5 9.85 8.90 -3.24
N LEU A 6 10.65 9.63 -4.00
CA LEU A 6 10.25 10.29 -5.25
C LEU A 6 9.81 9.28 -6.31
N TRP A 7 10.63 8.27 -6.61
CA TRP A 7 10.33 7.31 -7.66
C TRP A 7 9.14 6.41 -7.32
N MET A 8 9.01 6.01 -6.06
CA MET A 8 7.82 5.26 -5.61
C MET A 8 6.54 6.07 -5.79
N SER A 9 6.56 7.36 -5.45
CA SER A 9 5.39 8.24 -5.57
C SER A 9 5.02 8.50 -7.04
N VAL A 10 6.03 8.67 -7.90
CA VAL A 10 5.83 8.82 -9.36
C VAL A 10 5.22 7.54 -9.94
N ILE A 11 5.79 6.37 -9.68
CA ILE A 11 5.27 5.10 -10.19
C ILE A 11 3.84 4.86 -9.69
N ALA A 12 3.59 5.04 -8.39
CA ALA A 12 2.27 4.88 -7.81
C ALA A 12 1.26 5.87 -8.41
N GLY A 13 1.65 7.13 -8.61
CA GLY A 13 0.85 8.16 -9.26
C GLY A 13 0.50 7.79 -10.70
N CYS A 14 1.49 7.38 -11.50
CA CYS A 14 1.29 6.93 -12.88
C CYS A 14 0.36 5.72 -12.98
N VAL A 15 0.58 4.69 -12.14
CA VAL A 15 -0.27 3.49 -12.10
C VAL A 15 -1.70 3.86 -11.71
N THR A 16 -1.87 4.71 -10.69
CA THR A 16 -3.19 5.16 -10.23
C THR A 16 -3.91 5.99 -11.29
N ALA A 17 -3.21 6.91 -11.95
CA ALA A 17 -3.75 7.70 -13.04
C ALA A 17 -4.16 6.81 -14.21
N ALA A 18 -3.31 5.88 -14.64
CA ALA A 18 -3.61 4.91 -15.68
C ALA A 18 -4.85 4.08 -15.33
N MET A 19 -4.93 3.51 -14.13
CA MET A 19 -6.11 2.75 -13.68
C MET A 19 -7.38 3.62 -13.66
N THR A 20 -7.28 4.86 -13.18
CA THR A 20 -8.42 5.79 -13.10
C THR A 20 -8.95 6.15 -14.49
N LEU A 21 -8.05 6.45 -15.43
CA LEU A 21 -8.38 6.84 -16.79
C LEU A 21 -8.87 5.64 -17.63
N LEU A 22 -8.12 4.55 -17.65
CA LEU A 22 -8.42 3.36 -18.45
C LEU A 22 -9.70 2.67 -17.98
N TRP A 23 -9.96 2.67 -16.67
CA TRP A 23 -11.15 2.04 -16.11
C TRP A 23 -12.34 2.98 -15.97
N ARG A 24 -12.19 4.25 -16.37
CA ARG A 24 -13.20 5.31 -16.28
C ARG A 24 -13.90 5.34 -14.92
N SER A 25 -13.13 5.20 -13.86
CA SER A 25 -13.63 5.05 -12.50
C SER A 25 -12.75 5.86 -11.55
N ARG A 26 -13.38 6.61 -10.63
CA ARG A 26 -12.66 7.33 -9.57
C ARG A 26 -12.21 6.42 -8.42
N THR A 27 -12.64 5.17 -8.39
CA THR A 27 -12.34 4.22 -7.31
C THR A 27 -10.83 4.01 -7.10
N PRO A 28 -9.98 3.79 -8.13
CA PRO A 28 -8.55 3.64 -7.93
C PRO A 28 -7.92 4.87 -7.27
N LEU A 29 -8.26 6.07 -7.75
CA LEU A 29 -7.80 7.34 -7.17
C LEU A 29 -8.20 7.48 -5.69
N ILE A 30 -9.48 7.29 -5.36
CA ILE A 30 -9.98 7.44 -3.99
C ILE A 30 -9.30 6.46 -3.04
N LEU A 31 -9.23 5.18 -3.41
CA LEU A 31 -8.60 4.17 -2.57
C LEU A 31 -7.10 4.42 -2.40
N MET A 32 -6.39 4.85 -3.46
CA MET A 32 -4.97 5.15 -3.36
C MET A 32 -4.71 6.37 -2.47
N LEU A 33 -5.54 7.41 -2.56
CA LEU A 33 -5.43 8.58 -1.67
C LEU A 33 -5.60 8.18 -0.20
N ILE A 34 -6.61 7.37 0.12
CA ILE A 34 -6.82 6.83 1.47
C ILE A 34 -5.63 5.97 1.91
N ALA A 35 -5.12 5.14 0.99
CA ALA A 35 -4.00 4.24 1.23
C ALA A 35 -2.74 5.03 1.62
N VAL A 36 -2.34 6.00 0.80
CA VAL A 36 -1.16 6.84 1.01
C VAL A 36 -1.34 7.76 2.23
N ALA A 37 -2.52 8.35 2.41
CA ALA A 37 -2.77 9.19 3.58
C ALA A 37 -2.62 8.39 4.89
N GLY A 38 -3.20 7.20 4.96
CA GLY A 38 -3.07 6.32 6.11
C GLY A 38 -1.63 5.84 6.33
N SER A 39 -0.91 5.45 5.27
CA SER A 39 0.48 4.98 5.36
C SER A 39 1.43 6.06 5.89
N LEU A 40 1.29 7.29 5.39
CA LEU A 40 2.06 8.45 5.82
C LEU A 40 1.73 8.82 7.27
N THR A 41 0.45 8.82 7.64
CA THR A 41 0.01 9.13 9.00
C THR A 41 0.60 8.14 10.01
N MET A 42 0.47 6.83 9.76
CA MET A 42 1.04 5.80 10.64
C MET A 42 2.56 5.91 10.75
N THR A 43 3.25 6.20 9.65
CA THR A 43 4.71 6.38 9.65
C THR A 43 5.11 7.60 10.48
N SER A 44 4.46 8.75 10.26
CA SER A 44 4.79 9.99 10.98
C SER A 44 4.50 9.87 12.47
N VAL A 45 3.33 9.33 12.84
CA VAL A 45 2.97 9.11 14.25
C VAL A 45 3.92 8.11 14.89
N GLY A 46 4.21 6.98 14.23
CA GLY A 46 5.13 5.98 14.76
C GLY A 46 6.54 6.54 15.00
N LYS A 47 7.04 7.38 14.09
CA LYS A 47 8.34 8.05 14.25
C LYS A 47 8.36 9.01 15.43
N LEU A 48 7.29 9.78 15.61
CA LEU A 48 7.16 10.74 16.72
C LEU A 48 7.05 10.02 18.07
N VAL A 49 6.28 8.94 18.15
CA VAL A 49 6.00 8.23 19.40
C VAL A 49 7.19 7.37 19.85
N VAL A 50 7.86 6.69 18.91
CA VAL A 50 8.90 5.71 19.27
C VAL A 50 10.30 6.31 19.29
N GLY A 51 10.58 7.31 18.43
CA GLY A 51 11.88 8.02 18.44
C GLY A 51 13.10 7.11 18.24
N ARG A 52 12.92 5.93 17.61
CA ARG A 52 13.97 4.90 17.56
C ARG A 52 15.20 5.35 16.76
N ILE A 53 16.38 5.08 17.33
CA ILE A 53 17.68 5.30 16.69
C ILE A 53 17.89 4.30 15.54
N ARG A 54 18.42 4.79 14.41
CA ARG A 54 18.74 3.99 13.23
C ARG A 54 19.97 3.09 13.44
N PRO A 55 20.18 2.08 12.57
CA PRO A 55 21.48 1.43 12.48
C PRO A 55 22.62 2.43 12.22
N PRO A 56 23.86 2.11 12.63
CA PRO A 56 25.02 2.97 12.45
C PRO A 56 25.22 3.40 10.99
N LEU A 57 25.60 4.66 10.77
CA LEU A 57 25.85 5.18 9.43
C LEU A 57 27.07 4.52 8.75
N SER A 58 27.97 3.90 9.51
CA SER A 58 29.08 3.09 8.97
C SER A 58 28.60 1.94 8.10
N ASP A 59 27.40 1.44 8.39
CA ASP A 59 26.82 0.28 7.73
C ASP A 59 25.77 0.70 6.69
N ALA A 60 25.50 2.01 6.58
CA ALA A 60 24.46 2.57 5.72
C ALA A 60 25.01 3.06 4.38
N VAL A 61 24.25 2.82 3.31
CA VAL A 61 24.58 3.33 1.97
C VAL A 61 23.94 4.71 1.77
N PRO A 62 24.65 5.73 1.25
CA PRO A 62 24.05 7.00 0.90
C PRO A 62 22.88 6.85 -0.10
N PRO A 63 21.86 7.73 -0.08
CA PRO A 63 21.72 8.91 0.77
C PRO A 63 21.23 8.58 2.18
N PHE A 64 21.78 9.28 3.18
CA PHE A 64 21.44 9.06 4.59
C PHE A 64 20.08 9.66 4.95
N GLU A 65 19.32 8.96 5.79
CA GLU A 65 18.07 9.45 6.37
C GLU A 65 18.28 9.83 7.83
N LEU A 66 17.91 11.05 8.21
CA LEU A 66 18.09 11.57 9.58
C LEU A 66 16.84 11.44 10.47
N SER A 67 15.70 11.06 9.89
CA SER A 67 14.46 10.87 10.66
C SER A 67 14.50 9.57 11.48
N PRO A 68 13.69 9.42 12.54
CA PRO A 68 13.62 8.18 13.33
C PRO A 68 13.39 6.92 12.48
N SER A 69 13.89 5.77 12.96
CA SER A 69 13.91 4.52 12.18
C SER A 69 12.57 3.78 12.18
N PHE A 70 11.76 3.94 13.22
CA PHE A 70 10.57 3.12 13.43
C PHE A 70 9.27 3.87 13.12
N PRO A 71 8.31 3.24 12.42
CA PRO A 71 8.47 2.06 11.57
C PRO A 71 9.15 2.42 10.24
N SER A 72 9.56 1.41 9.46
CA SER A 72 10.08 1.65 8.11
C SER A 72 8.98 2.19 7.19
N GLY A 73 9.05 3.49 6.87
CA GLY A 73 8.10 4.16 5.98
C GLY A 73 8.12 3.62 4.54
N HIS A 74 9.31 3.28 4.02
CA HIS A 74 9.44 2.66 2.69
C HIS A 74 8.73 1.30 2.65
N THR A 75 8.90 0.49 3.70
CA THR A 75 8.27 -0.82 3.80
C THR A 75 6.76 -0.71 3.95
N LEU A 76 6.28 0.15 4.85
CA LEU A 76 4.86 0.34 5.07
C LEU A 76 4.18 0.86 3.79
N ASN A 77 4.72 1.91 3.19
CA ASN A 77 4.13 2.52 2.00
C ASN A 77 4.19 1.60 0.78
N SER A 78 5.29 0.87 0.55
CA SER A 78 5.39 -0.09 -0.56
C SER A 78 4.34 -1.20 -0.44
N THR A 79 4.16 -1.72 0.76
CA THR A 79 3.20 -2.79 1.08
C THR A 79 1.78 -2.31 0.82
N VAL A 80 1.44 -1.11 1.27
CA VAL A 80 0.11 -0.52 1.10
C VAL A 80 -0.21 -0.26 -0.37
N ILE A 81 0.71 0.39 -1.10
CA ILE A 81 0.52 0.71 -2.53
C ILE A 81 0.37 -0.60 -3.33
N ALA A 82 1.31 -1.54 -3.17
CA ALA A 82 1.27 -2.80 -3.90
C ALA A 82 0.02 -3.62 -3.57
N GLY A 83 -0.39 -3.67 -2.30
CA GLY A 83 -1.59 -4.37 -1.86
C GLY A 83 -2.88 -3.78 -2.45
N VAL A 84 -3.02 -2.46 -2.47
CA VAL A 84 -4.20 -1.78 -3.06
C VAL A 84 -4.24 -1.95 -4.57
N VAL A 85 -3.11 -1.83 -5.26
CA VAL A 85 -3.00 -2.08 -6.71
C VAL A 85 -3.39 -3.53 -7.02
N ALA A 86 -2.82 -4.49 -6.31
CA ALA A 86 -3.13 -5.91 -6.48
C ALA A 86 -4.63 -6.19 -6.26
N TYR A 87 -5.21 -5.67 -5.18
CA TYR A 87 -6.64 -5.81 -4.91
C TYR A 87 -7.52 -5.27 -6.04
N LEU A 88 -7.20 -4.08 -6.55
CA LEU A 88 -7.92 -3.44 -7.63
C LEU A 88 -7.83 -4.24 -8.94
N ILE A 89 -6.66 -4.79 -9.26
CA ILE A 89 -6.44 -5.66 -10.43
C ILE A 89 -7.21 -6.97 -10.26
N LEU A 90 -7.09 -7.65 -9.12
CA LEU A 90 -7.74 -8.94 -8.82
C LEU A 90 -9.26 -8.89 -8.96
N ARG A 91 -9.86 -7.71 -8.75
CA ARG A 91 -11.29 -7.49 -8.95
C ARG A 91 -11.77 -7.51 -10.40
N ARG A 92 -10.85 -7.43 -11.36
CA ARG A 92 -11.11 -7.47 -12.81
C ARG A 92 -10.54 -8.72 -13.48
N LEU A 93 -9.78 -9.53 -12.76
CA LEU A 93 -9.16 -10.75 -13.29
C LEU A 93 -10.03 -11.99 -13.04
N GLU A 94 -10.29 -12.72 -14.12
CA GLU A 94 -10.94 -14.03 -14.11
C GLU A 94 -9.94 -15.19 -14.08
N SER A 95 -8.79 -15.04 -14.77
CA SER A 95 -7.76 -16.08 -14.85
C SER A 95 -7.04 -16.30 -13.50
N THR A 96 -7.07 -17.54 -12.99
CA THR A 96 -6.34 -17.94 -11.78
C THR A 96 -4.84 -17.68 -11.89
N VAL A 97 -4.23 -17.94 -13.05
CA VAL A 97 -2.80 -17.70 -13.28
C VAL A 97 -2.47 -16.22 -13.14
N ALA A 98 -3.26 -15.34 -13.77
CA ALA A 98 -3.07 -13.89 -13.66
C ALA A 98 -3.26 -13.39 -12.22
N ARG A 99 -4.20 -14.00 -11.47
CA ARG A 99 -4.44 -13.67 -10.06
C ARG A 99 -3.24 -14.06 -9.18
N VAL A 100 -2.73 -15.27 -9.35
CA VAL A 100 -1.53 -15.74 -8.63
C VAL A 100 -0.32 -14.88 -8.97
N ALA A 101 -0.10 -14.58 -10.25
CA ALA A 101 0.99 -13.69 -10.69
C ALA A 101 0.87 -12.30 -10.06
N THR A 102 -0.33 -11.72 -10.03
CA THR A 102 -0.58 -10.41 -9.40
C THR A 102 -0.21 -10.41 -7.91
N VAL A 103 -0.62 -11.43 -7.17
CA VAL A 103 -0.28 -11.57 -5.74
C VAL A 103 1.22 -11.79 -5.56
N ALA A 104 1.83 -12.65 -6.35
CA ALA A 104 3.27 -12.93 -6.30
C ALA A 104 4.09 -11.67 -6.57
N CYS A 105 3.72 -10.86 -7.57
CA CYS A 105 4.37 -9.58 -7.85
C CYS A 105 4.24 -8.60 -6.69
N ALA A 106 3.05 -8.50 -6.07
CA ALA A 106 2.83 -7.60 -4.94
C ALA A 106 3.64 -8.01 -3.70
N VAL A 107 3.66 -9.31 -3.38
CA VAL A 107 4.45 -9.87 -2.27
C VAL A 107 5.94 -9.71 -2.55
N GLY A 108 6.39 -10.04 -3.76
CA GLY A 108 7.78 -9.88 -4.18
C GLY A 108 8.25 -8.43 -4.08
N TRP A 109 7.42 -7.47 -4.52
CA TRP A 109 7.71 -6.04 -4.39
C TRP A 109 7.80 -5.60 -2.92
N ALA A 110 6.81 -5.93 -2.10
CA ALA A 110 6.80 -5.55 -0.68
C ALA A 110 8.00 -6.17 0.08
N GLY A 111 8.31 -7.43 -0.22
CA GLY A 111 9.46 -8.15 0.33
C GLY A 111 10.79 -7.53 -0.10
N ALA A 112 11.00 -7.34 -1.41
CA ALA A 112 12.22 -6.73 -1.94
C ALA A 112 12.44 -5.31 -1.39
N MET A 113 11.37 -4.50 -1.33
CA MET A 113 11.46 -3.16 -0.76
C MET A 113 11.84 -3.19 0.72
N GLY A 114 11.21 -4.05 1.53
CA GLY A 114 11.51 -4.15 2.95
C GLY A 114 12.93 -4.65 3.22
N LEU A 115 13.33 -5.73 2.56
CA LEU A 115 14.66 -6.32 2.70
C LEU A 115 15.76 -5.37 2.21
N SER A 116 15.50 -4.58 1.15
CA SER A 116 16.45 -3.57 0.69
C SER A 116 16.82 -2.56 1.78
N ARG A 117 15.88 -2.22 2.69
CA ARG A 117 16.14 -1.26 3.78
C ARG A 117 17.04 -1.82 4.86
N VAL A 118 16.99 -3.14 5.08
CA VAL A 118 17.91 -3.84 5.98
C VAL A 118 19.27 -3.98 5.32
N PHE A 119 19.30 -4.46 4.08
CA PHE A 119 20.54 -4.68 3.32
C PHE A 119 21.37 -3.40 3.13
N LEU A 120 20.70 -2.28 2.91
CA LEU A 120 21.35 -0.96 2.77
C LEU A 120 21.64 -0.27 4.13
N GLY A 121 21.42 -0.95 5.26
CA GLY A 121 21.74 -0.44 6.60
C GLY A 121 20.85 0.70 7.11
N HIS A 122 19.67 0.94 6.52
CA HIS A 122 18.84 2.09 6.89
C HIS A 122 17.84 1.82 8.02
N HIS A 123 17.47 0.55 8.22
CA HIS A 123 16.43 0.14 9.17
C HIS A 123 16.77 -1.19 9.82
N TRP A 124 16.36 -1.35 11.08
CA TRP A 124 16.40 -2.65 11.75
C TRP A 124 15.37 -3.59 11.10
N LEU A 125 15.64 -4.91 11.11
CA LEU A 125 14.68 -5.89 10.62
C LEU A 125 13.31 -5.78 11.32
N THR A 126 13.30 -5.41 12.60
CA THR A 126 12.07 -5.17 13.36
C THR A 126 11.28 -3.94 12.88
N ASP A 127 11.95 -2.87 12.42
CA ASP A 127 11.27 -1.71 11.82
C ASP A 127 10.56 -2.11 10.51
N VAL A 128 11.18 -3.01 9.75
CA VAL A 128 10.66 -3.56 8.50
C VAL A 128 9.51 -4.53 8.76
N ALA A 129 9.66 -5.44 9.72
CA ALA A 129 8.61 -6.38 10.11
C ALA A 129 7.32 -5.65 10.52
N VAL A 130 7.44 -4.64 11.39
CA VAL A 130 6.28 -3.82 11.77
C VAL A 130 5.73 -3.03 10.58
N GLY A 131 6.60 -2.52 9.70
CA GLY A 131 6.17 -1.88 8.45
C GLY A 131 5.29 -2.79 7.58
N TRP A 132 5.67 -4.06 7.40
CA TRP A 132 4.86 -5.04 6.70
C TRP A 132 3.54 -5.31 7.42
N THR A 133 3.57 -5.55 8.74
CA THR A 133 2.37 -5.85 9.52
C THR A 133 1.37 -4.69 9.48
N LEU A 134 1.80 -3.46 9.72
CA LEU A 134 0.94 -2.27 9.65
C LEU A 134 0.42 -2.06 8.23
N GLY A 135 1.27 -2.24 7.21
CA GLY A 135 0.87 -2.10 5.83
C GLY A 135 -0.20 -3.11 5.42
N LEU A 136 -0.03 -4.39 5.76
CA LEU A 136 -1.00 -5.45 5.49
C LEU A 136 -2.30 -5.23 6.25
N ALA A 137 -2.23 -4.84 7.54
CA ALA A 137 -3.40 -4.51 8.34
C ALA A 137 -4.20 -3.36 7.71
N TRP A 138 -3.52 -2.32 7.25
CA TRP A 138 -4.17 -1.18 6.60
C TRP A 138 -4.80 -1.55 5.25
N VAL A 139 -4.10 -2.36 4.44
CA VAL A 139 -4.69 -2.92 3.20
C VAL A 139 -5.94 -3.73 3.51
N ALA A 140 -5.92 -4.56 4.56
CA ALA A 140 -7.07 -5.35 4.97
C ALA A 140 -8.27 -4.47 5.37
N VAL A 141 -8.03 -3.37 6.07
CA VAL A 141 -9.08 -2.37 6.42
C VAL A 141 -9.67 -1.76 5.15
N ILE A 142 -8.84 -1.26 4.23
CA ILE A 142 -9.30 -0.64 2.97
C ILE A 142 -10.12 -1.63 2.14
N VAL A 143 -9.62 -2.86 1.98
CA VAL A 143 -10.29 -3.91 1.22
C VAL A 143 -11.63 -4.27 1.85
N THR A 144 -11.66 -4.48 3.16
CA THR A 144 -12.88 -4.83 3.90
C THR A 144 -13.91 -3.71 3.80
N ALA A 145 -13.52 -2.46 4.08
CA ALA A 145 -14.41 -1.31 4.00
C ALA A 145 -14.99 -1.12 2.59
N HIS A 146 -14.16 -1.22 1.56
CA HIS A 146 -14.63 -1.09 0.19
C HIS A 146 -15.53 -2.26 -0.24
N ARG A 147 -15.23 -3.49 0.16
CA ARG A 147 -16.10 -4.65 -0.12
C ARG A 147 -17.45 -4.50 0.57
N LEU A 148 -17.47 -4.08 1.83
CA LEU A 148 -18.70 -3.80 2.57
C LEU A 148 -19.53 -2.71 1.89
N PHE A 149 -18.90 -1.59 1.51
CA PHE A 149 -19.57 -0.51 0.77
C PHE A 149 -20.23 -1.01 -0.52
N LEU A 150 -19.56 -1.87 -1.28
CA LEU A 150 -20.11 -2.44 -2.51
C LEU A 150 -21.27 -3.40 -2.25
N THR A 151 -21.20 -4.20 -1.18
CA THR A 151 -22.30 -5.09 -0.78
C THR A 151 -23.54 -4.30 -0.38
N VAL A 152 -23.39 -3.28 0.47
CA VAL A 152 -24.49 -2.40 0.91
C VAL A 152 -25.08 -1.61 -0.26
N ARG A 153 -24.25 -1.09 -1.16
CA ARG A 153 -24.76 -0.36 -2.34
C ARG A 153 -25.59 -1.26 -3.26
N ARG A 154 -25.20 -2.53 -3.43
CA ARG A 154 -25.95 -3.50 -4.25
C ARG A 154 -27.30 -3.86 -3.63
N SER A 155 -27.38 -4.03 -2.30
CA SER A 155 -28.66 -4.31 -1.64
C SER A 155 -29.64 -3.16 -1.78
N HIS A 156 -29.21 -1.91 -1.57
CA HIS A 156 -30.06 -0.74 -1.76
C HIS A 156 -30.58 -0.60 -3.20
N GLN A 157 -29.75 -0.88 -4.20
CA GLN A 157 -30.17 -0.85 -5.60
C GLN A 157 -31.20 -1.94 -5.91
N ALA A 158 -31.03 -3.15 -5.37
CA ALA A 158 -31.99 -4.24 -5.54
C ALA A 158 -33.35 -3.89 -4.92
N SER A 159 -33.38 -3.34 -3.71
CA SER A 159 -34.60 -2.88 -3.05
C SER A 159 -35.32 -1.75 -3.81
N ALA A 160 -34.57 -0.78 -4.34
CA ALA A 160 -35.14 0.32 -5.11
C ALA A 160 -35.75 -0.14 -6.44
N VAL A 161 -35.10 -1.08 -7.14
CA VAL A 161 -35.65 -1.67 -8.38
C VAL A 161 -36.90 -2.50 -8.10
N ALA A 162 -36.96 -3.21 -6.98
CA ALA A 162 -38.15 -3.96 -6.58
C ALA A 162 -39.35 -3.03 -6.31
N ALA A 163 -39.13 -1.91 -5.60
CA ALA A 163 -40.18 -0.93 -5.29
C ALA A 163 -40.74 -0.20 -6.52
N LEU A 164 -39.96 -0.06 -7.60
CA LEU A 164 -40.44 0.53 -8.87
C LEU A 164 -41.27 -0.45 -9.73
N ARG A 165 -41.29 -1.74 -9.37
CA ARG A 165 -42.01 -2.79 -10.10
C ARG A 165 -43.35 -3.17 -9.48
N THR A 166 -43.66 -2.64 -8.29
CA THR A 166 -44.93 -2.79 -7.57
C THR A 166 -45.80 -1.56 -7.77
#